data_AF-A0A1W9PV36-F1
#
_entry.id   AF-A0A1W9PV36-F1
#
_cell.length_a   1.000
_cell.length_b   1.000
_cell.length_c   1.000
_cell.angle_alpha   90.00
_cell.angle_beta   90.00
_cell.angle_gamma   90.00
#
_symmetry.space_group_name_H-M   'P 1'
#
loop_
_entity.id
_entity.type
_entity.pdbx_description
1 polymer ?
#
loop_
_entity_poly.entity_id
_entity_poly.type
_entity_poly.pdbx_seq_one_letter_code
_entity_poly.pdbx_strand_id
1 'polypeptide(L)'
;MLDVSVAYNRYKFLGCEFLTWLWFLTETGPGSIVDAGGKPVTLVLGNRIVLENHRRESMETITIKGSESELEEGRLALKKGAVVTEMNLNMVCDDKTWTFDIKGESLELSGLKVPDTDGGADGELETVVLEKIASYEKVQAFVRHMYARFIRLRVDGEWDRKTVGLIRKWMLSSGSD
;
A
#
# COMPACT_ATOMS: atom_id res chain seq x y z
N MET A 1 17.97 -7.01 23.29
CA MET A 1 17.16 -7.35 22.11
C MET A 1 15.71 -7.26 22.53
N LEU A 2 14.89 -6.44 21.87
CA LEU A 2 13.45 -6.42 22.16
C LEU A 2 12.86 -7.75 21.71
N ASP A 3 11.97 -8.35 22.50
CA ASP A 3 11.20 -9.53 22.08
C ASP A 3 10.38 -9.19 20.82
N VAL A 4 10.33 -10.12 19.86
CA VAL A 4 9.69 -9.90 18.56
C VAL A 4 8.20 -9.61 18.73
N SER A 5 7.53 -10.30 19.66
CA SER A 5 6.11 -10.08 19.95
C SER A 5 5.86 -8.71 20.57
N VAL A 6 6.77 -8.27 21.45
CA VAL A 6 6.72 -6.91 22.03
C VAL A 6 6.95 -5.85 20.96
N ALA A 7 7.95 -6.04 20.08
CA ALA A 7 8.23 -5.12 18.99
C ALA A 7 7.04 -5.04 18.01
N TYR A 8 6.47 -6.18 17.65
CA TYR A 8 5.29 -6.27 16.80
C TYR A 8 4.12 -5.46 17.37
N ASN A 9 3.72 -5.74 18.61
CA ASN A 9 2.60 -5.05 19.23
C ASN A 9 2.85 -3.55 19.42
N ARG A 10 4.11 -3.16 19.64
CA ARG A 10 4.48 -1.75 19.80
C ARG A 10 4.50 -0.98 18.49
N TYR A 11 4.87 -1.60 17.38
CA TYR A 11 5.17 -0.92 16.12
C TYR A 11 4.24 -1.26 14.95
N LYS A 12 3.31 -2.20 15.11
CA LYS A 12 2.35 -2.57 14.07
C LYS A 12 1.53 -1.41 13.49
N PHE A 13 1.30 -0.36 14.29
CA PHE A 13 0.61 0.84 13.84
C PHE A 13 1.30 1.54 12.66
N LEU A 14 2.63 1.41 12.54
CA LEU A 14 3.41 2.00 11.44
C LEU A 14 3.00 1.43 10.10
N GLY A 15 2.59 0.16 10.06
CA GLY A 15 2.08 -0.46 8.86
C GLY A 15 0.74 0.12 8.44
N CYS A 16 -0.18 0.36 9.38
CA CYS A 16 -1.46 1.00 9.08
C CYS A 16 -1.31 2.48 8.67
N GLU A 17 -0.40 3.21 9.32
CA GLU A 17 -0.03 4.58 8.89
C GLU A 17 0.60 4.57 7.48
N PHE A 18 1.47 3.59 7.20
CA PHE A 18 2.07 3.40 5.87
C PHE A 18 1.01 3.16 4.79
N LEU A 19 0.03 2.27 5.03
CA LEU A 19 -1.05 2.03 4.07
C LEU A 19 -1.90 3.28 3.85
N THR A 20 -2.21 4.02 4.92
CA THR A 20 -2.94 5.28 4.82
C THR A 20 -2.17 6.32 3.99
N TRP A 21 -0.87 6.42 4.20
CA TRP A 21 0.01 7.29 3.42
C TRP A 21 0.14 6.84 1.97
N LEU A 22 0.16 5.52 1.72
CA LEU A 22 0.24 4.96 0.38
C LEU A 22 -1.02 5.29 -0.43
N TRP A 23 -2.20 5.13 0.17
CA TRP A 23 -3.47 5.55 -0.45
C TRP A 23 -3.48 7.06 -0.76
N PHE A 24 -3.06 7.90 0.19
CA PHE A 24 -2.90 9.33 -0.06
C PHE A 24 -1.99 9.62 -1.26
N LEU A 25 -0.87 8.90 -1.40
CA LEU A 25 0.04 9.07 -2.53
C LEU A 25 -0.55 8.63 -3.87
N THR A 26 -1.35 7.55 -3.89
CA THR A 26 -1.98 7.09 -5.15
C THR A 26 -2.93 8.14 -5.72
N GLU A 27 -3.57 8.96 -4.87
CA GLU A 27 -4.52 9.99 -5.32
C GLU A 27 -3.88 11.36 -5.54
N THR A 28 -2.86 11.74 -4.75
CA THR A 28 -2.34 13.12 -4.77
C THR A 28 -1.01 13.29 -5.49
N GLY A 29 -0.27 12.21 -5.73
CA GLY A 29 1.04 12.27 -6.35
C GLY A 29 1.47 10.96 -7.01
N PRO A 30 0.66 10.37 -7.90
CA PRO A 30 0.98 9.08 -8.53
C PRO A 30 2.32 9.10 -9.28
N GLY A 31 2.68 10.23 -9.90
CA GLY A 31 3.96 10.41 -10.60
C GLY A 31 5.20 10.48 -9.69
N SER A 32 5.04 10.51 -8.36
CA SER A 32 6.15 10.52 -7.40
C SER A 32 6.56 9.12 -6.93
N ILE A 33 5.85 8.08 -7.38
CA ILE A 33 6.09 6.70 -6.98
C ILE A 33 7.14 6.10 -7.90
N VAL A 34 8.21 5.60 -7.28
CA VAL A 34 9.34 4.96 -7.97
C VAL A 34 9.71 3.66 -7.28
N ASP A 35 10.29 2.72 -8.02
CA ASP A 35 10.85 1.50 -7.46
C ASP A 35 12.23 1.73 -6.82
N ALA A 36 12.82 0.66 -6.29
CA ALA A 36 14.13 0.71 -5.64
C ALA A 36 15.27 1.18 -6.57
N GLY A 37 15.12 1.04 -7.89
CA GLY A 37 16.05 1.52 -8.90
C GLY A 37 15.76 2.94 -9.39
N GLY A 38 14.76 3.62 -8.82
CA GLY A 38 14.35 4.97 -9.24
C GLY A 38 13.44 4.97 -10.47
N LYS A 39 12.94 3.81 -10.89
CA LYS A 39 12.06 3.71 -12.05
C LYS A 39 10.63 4.13 -11.72
N PRO A 40 9.95 4.90 -12.58
CA PRO A 40 8.54 5.23 -12.35
C PRO A 40 7.67 3.98 -12.21
N VAL A 41 6.76 4.01 -11.23
CA VAL A 41 5.77 2.98 -10.98
C VAL A 41 4.42 3.64 -10.83
N THR A 42 3.44 3.18 -11.59
CA THR A 42 2.05 3.57 -11.36
C THR A 42 1.45 2.61 -10.34
N LEU A 43 0.94 3.14 -9.23
CA LEU A 43 0.26 2.37 -8.22
C LEU A 43 -1.21 2.80 -8.16
N VAL A 44 -2.11 1.85 -8.33
CA VAL A 44 -3.56 2.08 -8.35
C VAL A 44 -4.20 1.21 -7.27
N LEU A 45 -5.23 1.74 -6.61
CA LEU A 45 -6.08 0.91 -5.75
C LEU A 45 -6.72 -0.19 -6.59
N GLY A 46 -6.71 -1.39 -6.03
CA GLY A 46 -7.46 -2.49 -6.58
C GLY A 46 -8.91 -2.47 -6.11
N ASN A 47 -9.47 -3.66 -5.94
CA ASN A 47 -10.91 -3.83 -5.68
C ASN A 47 -11.27 -3.94 -4.19
N ARG A 48 -10.34 -3.64 -3.28
CA ARG A 48 -10.54 -3.80 -1.85
C ARG A 48 -9.65 -2.88 -1.02
N ILE A 49 -10.25 -2.13 -0.11
CA ILE A 49 -9.55 -1.47 1.00
C ILE A 49 -10.32 -1.71 2.29
N VAL A 50 -9.61 -2.06 3.35
CA VAL A 50 -10.18 -2.35 4.67
C VAL A 50 -9.69 -1.30 5.65
N LEU A 51 -10.63 -0.70 6.38
CA LEU A 51 -10.36 0.24 7.45
C LEU A 51 -10.91 -0.29 8.75
N GLU A 52 -10.19 -0.01 9.83
CA GLU A 52 -10.63 -0.35 11.19
C GLU A 52 -10.63 0.88 12.08
N ASN A 53 -11.73 1.06 12.80
CA ASN A 53 -11.86 2.09 13.82
C ASN A 53 -11.94 1.43 15.21
N HIS A 54 -10.94 1.71 16.04
CA HIS A 54 -10.84 1.18 17.40
C HIS A 54 -11.45 2.17 18.41
N ARG A 55 -12.73 2.50 18.22
CA ARG A 55 -13.48 3.37 19.16
C ARG A 55 -14.09 2.52 20.27
N ARG A 56 -13.63 2.72 21.52
CA ARG A 56 -14.10 2.02 22.74
C ARG A 56 -13.82 0.50 22.71
N GLU A 57 -14.61 -0.30 23.41
CA GLU A 57 -14.54 -1.77 23.46
C GLU A 57 -15.03 -2.48 22.17
N SER A 58 -15.38 -1.71 21.14
CA SER A 58 -15.86 -2.24 19.85
C SER A 58 -14.89 -1.91 18.72
N MET A 59 -14.59 -2.91 17.89
CA MET A 59 -13.88 -2.75 16.63
C MET A 59 -14.91 -2.64 15.49
N GLU A 60 -14.89 -1.53 14.76
CA GLU A 60 -15.69 -1.35 13.55
C GLU A 60 -14.78 -1.57 12.33
N THR A 61 -15.19 -2.49 11.44
CA THR A 61 -14.47 -2.80 10.19
C THR A 61 -15.29 -2.31 9.00
N ILE A 62 -14.67 -1.52 8.13
CA ILE A 62 -15.26 -0.98 6.91
C ILE A 62 -14.48 -1.58 5.74
N THR A 63 -15.18 -2.19 4.77
CA THR A 63 -14.56 -2.73 3.56
C THR A 63 -15.18 -2.05 2.35
N ILE A 64 -14.34 -1.44 1.52
CA ILE A 64 -14.70 -0.70 0.31
C ILE A 64 -14.21 -1.48 -0.90
N LYS A 65 -15.02 -1.54 -1.97
CA LYS A 65 -14.71 -2.31 -3.18
C LYS A 65 -14.15 -1.48 -4.34
N GLY A 66 -14.15 -0.15 -4.21
CA GLY A 66 -13.39 0.75 -5.08
C GLY A 66 -14.22 1.67 -5.97
N SER A 67 -15.52 1.81 -5.75
CA SER A 67 -16.27 2.91 -6.39
C SER A 67 -15.91 4.26 -5.76
N GLU A 68 -16.00 5.35 -6.52
CA GLU A 68 -15.60 6.68 -6.02
C GLU A 68 -16.39 7.09 -4.77
N SER A 69 -17.69 6.82 -4.73
CA SER A 69 -18.53 7.08 -3.55
C SER A 69 -18.10 6.26 -2.32
N GLU A 70 -17.62 5.03 -2.51
CA GLU A 70 -17.10 4.22 -1.40
C GLU A 70 -15.73 4.73 -0.94
N LEU A 71 -14.88 5.20 -1.86
CA LEU A 71 -13.59 5.81 -1.52
C LEU A 71 -13.79 7.12 -0.72
N GLU A 72 -14.79 7.93 -1.08
CA GLU A 72 -15.22 9.09 -0.30
C GLU A 72 -15.64 8.70 1.13
N GLU A 73 -16.44 7.64 1.27
CA GLU A 73 -16.82 7.11 2.58
C GLU A 73 -15.61 6.64 3.38
N GLY A 74 -14.63 6.00 2.72
CA GLY A 74 -13.37 5.62 3.33
C GLY A 74 -12.55 6.80 3.83
N ARG A 75 -12.45 7.88 3.04
CA ARG A 75 -11.80 9.14 3.44
C ARG A 75 -12.51 9.75 4.67
N LEU A 76 -13.83 9.68 4.71
CA LEU A 76 -14.61 10.11 5.88
C LEU A 76 -14.37 9.21 7.11
N ALA A 77 -14.21 7.90 6.92
CA ALA A 77 -13.88 6.96 7.99
C ALA A 77 -12.49 7.25 8.59
N LEU A 78 -11.49 7.53 7.74
CA LEU A 78 -10.17 7.98 8.17
C LEU A 78 -10.25 9.23 9.05
N LYS A 79 -11.06 10.23 8.64
CA LYS A 79 -11.32 11.43 9.45
C LYS A 79 -11.92 11.12 10.82
N LYS A 80 -12.73 10.07 10.93
CA LYS A 80 -13.31 9.59 12.21
C LYS A 80 -12.32 8.78 13.05
N GLY A 81 -11.06 8.62 12.61
CA GLY A 81 -10.01 7.91 13.34
C GLY A 81 -9.86 6.45 12.93
N ALA A 82 -10.50 6.02 11.84
CA ALA A 82 -10.18 4.72 11.26
C ALA A 82 -8.76 4.74 10.67
N VAL A 83 -8.15 3.58 10.56
CA VAL A 83 -6.86 3.38 9.91
C VAL A 83 -6.99 2.30 8.84
N VAL A 84 -6.22 2.40 7.76
CA VAL A 84 -6.19 1.36 6.73
C VAL A 84 -5.44 0.14 7.25
N THR A 85 -6.07 -1.03 7.27
CA THR A 85 -5.47 -2.28 7.77
C THR A 85 -5.13 -3.27 6.66
N GLU A 86 -5.79 -3.19 5.51
CA GLU A 86 -5.54 -4.03 4.34
C GLU A 86 -5.86 -3.25 3.05
N MET A 87 -5.06 -3.46 2.00
CA MET A 87 -5.30 -2.86 0.67
C MET A 87 -4.98 -3.84 -0.45
N ASN A 88 -5.83 -3.91 -1.45
CA ASN A 88 -5.52 -4.49 -2.75
C ASN A 88 -4.90 -3.41 -3.64
N LEU A 89 -3.81 -3.73 -4.33
CA LEU A 89 -3.05 -2.79 -5.15
C LEU A 89 -2.74 -3.40 -6.52
N ASN A 90 -2.81 -2.56 -7.54
CA ASN A 90 -2.28 -2.81 -8.87
C ASN A 90 -1.03 -1.97 -9.08
N MET A 91 0.12 -2.63 -9.22
CA MET A 91 1.40 -2.01 -9.52
C MET A 91 1.70 -2.18 -10.99
N VAL A 92 1.94 -1.09 -11.72
CA VAL A 92 2.32 -1.10 -13.13
C VAL A 92 3.72 -0.52 -13.28
N CYS A 93 4.60 -1.28 -13.93
CA CYS A 93 5.97 -0.89 -14.21
C CYS A 93 6.41 -1.61 -15.49
N ASP A 94 6.95 -0.90 -16.48
CA ASP A 94 7.37 -1.47 -17.77
C ASP A 94 6.27 -2.23 -18.51
N ASP A 95 5.07 -1.64 -18.57
CA ASP A 95 3.89 -2.25 -19.21
C ASP A 95 3.46 -3.60 -18.61
N LYS A 96 4.09 -3.99 -17.50
CA LYS A 96 3.78 -5.18 -16.71
C LYS A 96 2.97 -4.77 -15.50
N THR A 97 1.97 -5.59 -15.18
CA THR A 97 1.05 -5.35 -14.06
C THR A 97 1.16 -6.47 -13.03
N TRP A 98 1.31 -6.10 -11.77
CA TRP A 98 1.22 -6.99 -10.62
C TRP A 98 0.00 -6.59 -9.80
N THR A 99 -0.76 -7.58 -9.33
CA THR A 99 -1.87 -7.36 -8.40
C THR A 99 -1.60 -8.10 -7.11
N PHE A 100 -1.73 -7.45 -5.96
CA PHE A 100 -1.51 -8.08 -4.67
C PHE A 100 -2.29 -7.37 -3.56
N ASP A 101 -2.52 -8.10 -2.48
CA ASP A 101 -3.01 -7.56 -1.22
C ASP A 101 -1.83 -7.32 -0.27
N ILE A 102 -1.92 -6.26 0.54
CA ILE A 102 -0.96 -5.97 1.61
C ILE A 102 -1.68 -5.72 2.93
N LYS A 103 -1.23 -6.39 4.00
CA LYS A 103 -1.74 -6.19 5.36
C LYS A 103 -0.83 -5.25 6.14
N GLY A 104 -1.39 -4.22 6.76
CA GLY A 104 -0.61 -3.19 7.47
C GLY A 104 0.21 -3.78 8.61
N GLU A 105 -0.43 -4.54 9.50
CA GLU A 105 0.18 -5.06 10.75
C GLU A 105 1.51 -5.80 10.54
N SER A 106 1.60 -6.58 9.47
CA SER A 106 2.73 -7.48 9.17
C SER A 106 3.49 -7.09 7.89
N LEU A 107 2.96 -6.18 7.07
CA LEU A 107 3.37 -5.96 5.67
C LEU A 107 3.36 -7.25 4.83
N GLU A 108 2.56 -8.23 5.23
CA GLU A 108 2.39 -9.48 4.50
C GLU A 108 1.74 -9.19 3.14
N LEU A 109 2.31 -9.82 2.11
CA LEU A 109 1.75 -9.81 0.76
C LEU A 109 0.99 -11.10 0.52
N SER A 110 -0.25 -10.99 0.07
CA SER A 110 -1.09 -12.13 -0.30
C SER A 110 -1.74 -11.88 -1.66
N GLY A 111 -2.30 -12.94 -2.25
CA GLY A 111 -3.00 -12.84 -3.55
C GLY A 111 -2.12 -12.39 -4.73
N LEU A 112 -0.79 -12.42 -4.62
CA LEU A 112 0.11 -11.86 -5.61
C LEU A 112 0.02 -12.58 -6.97
N LYS A 113 -0.54 -11.88 -7.95
CA LYS A 113 -0.55 -12.21 -9.37
C LYS A 113 0.57 -11.45 -10.06
N VAL A 114 1.43 -12.19 -10.74
CA VAL A 114 2.53 -11.66 -11.54
C VAL A 114 2.11 -11.54 -13.01
N PRO A 115 2.76 -10.69 -13.82
CA PRO A 115 2.55 -10.61 -15.25
C PRO A 115 2.73 -11.98 -15.91
N ASP A 116 2.01 -12.20 -17.01
CA ASP A 116 2.24 -13.37 -17.84
C ASP A 116 3.68 -13.38 -18.31
N THR A 117 4.27 -14.57 -18.27
CA THR A 117 5.60 -14.82 -18.79
C THR A 117 5.45 -15.14 -20.27
N ASP A 118 6.16 -14.43 -21.14
CA ASP A 118 6.20 -14.71 -22.60
C ASP A 118 6.98 -16.00 -22.91
N GLY A 119 6.78 -17.03 -22.09
CA GLY A 119 7.30 -18.37 -22.31
C GLY A 119 6.69 -18.88 -23.61
N GLY A 120 7.44 -18.71 -24.70
CA GLY A 120 7.17 -19.42 -25.95
C GLY A 120 7.02 -20.91 -25.64
N ALA A 121 6.31 -21.64 -26.51
CA ALA A 121 6.03 -23.06 -26.33
C ALA A 121 7.28 -23.96 -26.11
N ASP A 122 8.49 -23.39 -26.28
CA ASP A 122 9.81 -24.00 -26.09
C ASP A 122 10.64 -23.43 -24.91
N GLY A 123 10.07 -22.60 -24.04
CA GLY A 123 10.78 -22.03 -22.90
C GLY A 123 11.21 -23.13 -21.92
N GLU A 124 12.53 -23.31 -21.73
CA GLU A 124 13.07 -24.20 -20.72
C GLU A 124 12.44 -23.87 -19.36
N LEU A 125 11.81 -24.85 -18.72
CA LEU A 125 11.06 -24.70 -17.45
C LEU A 125 11.83 -23.86 -16.40
N GLU A 126 13.15 -24.00 -16.37
CA GLU A 126 14.06 -23.23 -15.52
C GLU A 126 13.92 -21.71 -15.73
N THR A 127 13.89 -21.25 -16.98
CA THR A 127 13.76 -19.83 -17.33
C THR A 127 12.45 -19.26 -16.81
N VAL A 128 11.33 -19.95 -17.07
CA VAL A 128 9.99 -19.52 -16.62
C VAL A 128 9.91 -19.43 -15.10
N VAL A 129 10.51 -20.41 -14.39
CA VAL A 129 10.55 -20.41 -12.93
C VAL A 129 11.38 -19.23 -12.40
N LEU A 130 12.54 -18.96 -12.98
CA LEU A 130 13.40 -17.85 -12.57
C LEU A 130 12.74 -16.48 -12.81
N GLU A 131 12.08 -16.29 -13.95
CA GLU A 131 11.36 -15.04 -14.26
C GLU A 131 10.19 -14.80 -13.30
N LYS A 132 9.51 -15.87 -12.91
CA LYS A 132 8.44 -15.82 -11.91
C LYS A 132 8.97 -15.44 -10.53
N ILE A 133 10.09 -16.04 -10.08
CA ILE A 133 10.77 -15.67 -8.82
C ILE A 133 11.16 -14.20 -8.85
N ALA A 134 11.82 -13.73 -9.91
CA ALA A 134 12.22 -12.34 -10.06
C ALA A 134 11.01 -11.37 -10.01
N SER A 135 9.86 -11.80 -10.55
CA SER A 135 8.61 -11.04 -10.48
C SER A 135 8.08 -10.91 -9.05
N TYR A 136 8.16 -11.97 -8.23
CA TYR A 136 7.81 -11.91 -6.81
C TYR A 136 8.76 -11.00 -6.04
N GLU A 137 10.06 -11.12 -6.28
CA GLU A 137 11.09 -10.29 -5.64
C GLU A 137 10.93 -8.80 -5.96
N LYS A 138 10.50 -8.46 -7.19
CA LYS A 138 10.25 -7.07 -7.59
C LYS A 138 9.18 -6.41 -6.73
N VAL A 139 8.05 -7.09 -6.47
CA VAL A 139 6.97 -6.54 -5.62
C VAL A 139 7.45 -6.38 -4.18
N GLN A 140 8.16 -7.37 -3.64
CA GLN A 140 8.71 -7.26 -2.28
C GLN A 140 9.74 -6.13 -2.16
N ALA A 141 10.62 -5.97 -3.16
CA ALA A 141 11.60 -4.90 -3.20
C ALA A 141 10.93 -3.52 -3.28
N PHE A 142 9.86 -3.39 -4.07
CA PHE A 142 9.05 -2.18 -4.15
C PHE A 142 8.42 -1.83 -2.79
N VAL A 143 7.76 -2.78 -2.14
CA VAL A 143 7.12 -2.55 -0.83
C VAL A 143 8.16 -2.16 0.23
N ARG A 144 9.31 -2.86 0.28
CA ARG A 144 10.43 -2.48 1.17
C ARG A 144 10.95 -1.07 0.90
N HIS A 145 11.09 -0.70 -0.38
CA HIS A 145 11.54 0.63 -0.77
C HIS A 145 10.55 1.72 -0.31
N MET A 146 9.27 1.53 -0.60
CA MET A 146 8.22 2.47 -0.23
C MET A 146 8.06 2.58 1.28
N TYR A 147 8.14 1.47 2.01
CA TYR A 147 8.11 1.47 3.47
C TYR A 147 9.34 2.19 4.05
N ALA A 148 10.54 1.96 3.52
CA ALA A 148 11.74 2.67 3.96
C ALA A 148 11.64 4.19 3.69
N ARG A 149 11.07 4.60 2.55
CA ARG A 149 10.76 6.00 2.24
C ARG A 149 9.77 6.58 3.25
N PHE A 150 8.69 5.87 3.54
CA PHE A 150 7.71 6.26 4.55
C PHE A 150 8.34 6.42 5.93
N ILE A 151 9.13 5.45 6.40
CA ILE A 151 9.76 5.52 7.72
C ILE A 151 10.70 6.71 7.82
N ARG A 152 11.52 6.97 6.78
CA ARG A 152 12.37 8.17 6.74
C ARG A 152 11.54 9.45 6.85
N LEU A 153 10.45 9.56 6.09
CA LEU A 153 9.54 10.70 6.18
C LEU A 153 8.89 10.81 7.57
N ARG A 154 8.47 9.68 8.15
CA ARG A 154 7.72 9.58 9.40
C ARG A 154 8.51 9.97 10.64
N VAL A 155 9.83 9.72 10.61
CA VAL A 155 10.75 10.13 11.69
C VAL A 155 11.38 11.50 11.44
N ASP A 156 11.22 12.04 10.23
CA ASP A 156 11.63 13.40 9.90
C ASP A 156 10.62 14.42 10.49
N GLY A 157 11.10 15.61 10.86
CA GLY A 157 10.24 16.69 11.34
C GLY A 157 9.22 17.18 10.29
N GLU A 158 9.42 16.86 9.01
CA GLU A 158 8.49 17.18 7.92
C GLU A 158 7.15 16.43 8.00
N TRP A 159 7.09 15.27 8.68
CA TRP A 159 5.84 14.52 8.83
C TRP A 159 4.74 15.36 9.47
N ASP A 160 5.02 15.88 10.68
CA ASP A 160 4.06 16.68 11.44
C ASP A 160 3.88 18.08 10.85
N ARG A 161 4.96 18.68 10.32
CA ARG A 161 4.93 20.04 9.75
C ARG A 161 4.15 20.13 8.45
N LYS A 162 4.19 19.10 7.60
CA LYS A 162 3.63 19.17 6.24
C LYS A 162 2.75 17.97 5.92
N THR A 163 3.28 16.75 6.00
CA THR A 163 2.61 15.56 5.46
C THR A 163 1.26 15.32 6.12
N VAL A 164 1.17 15.41 7.45
CA VAL A 164 -0.10 15.26 8.18
C VAL A 164 -1.14 16.30 7.75
N GLY A 165 -0.72 17.54 7.51
CA GLY A 165 -1.62 18.60 7.03
C GLY A 165 -2.17 18.31 5.63
N LEU A 166 -1.32 17.80 4.73
CA LEU A 166 -1.72 17.41 3.38
C LEU A 166 -2.68 16.22 3.39
N ILE A 167 -2.38 15.19 4.18
CA ILE A 167 -3.24 14.01 4.36
C ILE A 167 -4.62 14.45 4.89
N ARG A 168 -4.66 15.30 5.93
CA ARG A 168 -5.93 15.80 6.48
C ARG A 168 -6.73 16.61 5.46
N LYS A 169 -6.07 17.42 4.64
CA LYS A 169 -6.72 18.19 3.58
C LYS A 169 -7.32 17.27 2.51
N TRP A 170 -6.57 16.24 2.11
CA TRP A 170 -7.02 15.22 1.18
C TRP A 170 -8.22 14.40 1.71
N MET A 171 -8.24 14.04 3.00
CA MET A 171 -9.41 13.40 3.61
C MET A 171 -10.68 14.27 3.58
N LEU A 172 -10.54 15.58 3.31
CA LEU A 172 -11.64 16.54 3.23
C LEU A 172 -11.99 16.93 1.78
N SER A 173 -11.20 16.53 0.78
CA SER A 173 -11.58 16.75 -0.62
C SER A 173 -12.67 15.77 -1.00
N SER A 174 -13.87 16.30 -1.27
CA SER A 174 -14.86 15.62 -2.10
C SER A 174 -14.26 15.41 -3.49
N GLY A 175 -14.46 14.25 -4.10
CA GLY A 175 -13.99 13.99 -5.46
C GLY A 175 -14.38 15.17 -6.35
N SER A 176 -13.38 15.85 -6.91
CA SER A 176 -13.63 16.96 -7.84
C SER A 176 -13.74 16.35 -9.23
N ASP A 177 -14.85 16.68 -9.90
CA ASP A 177 -15.13 16.44 -11.33
C ASP A 177 -13.92 16.68 -12.25
#